data_AF-A0A952N7R8-F1
#
_entry.id   AF-A0A952N7R8-F1
#
_cell.length_a   1.000
_cell.length_b   1.000
_cell.length_c   1.000
_cell.angle_alpha   90.00
_cell.angle_beta   90.00
_cell.angle_gamma   90.00
#
_symmetry.space_group_name_H-M   'P 1'
#
loop_
_entity.id
_entity.type
_entity.pdbx_description
1 polymer ?
#
loop_
_entity_poly.entity_id
_entity_poly.type
_entity_poly.pdbx_seq_one_letter_code
_entity_poly.pdbx_strand_id
1 'polypeptide(L)'
;MEYSIFKPIEKITEYAHRIYEGRYENNDELIQYADPSKNPKEISKLAETFSLMALKLEAREIHLENQLEVVKEKNIQLESEMIKREHFGFIFIVFTIFLTIYTFSVAYVSKLPIELIPYKAQINTVVNIGFSLLLVSIAILLIKRTKISLREFGLNLTNWRKSISETMVVTLILLVLLSLVKIWMLATYKPFQGKSFFEFSNIDWTFLIYAVVAPVQEFIARGVFQSSVNRFILVENQAFWSITLTALIFGLVHTYYSIELSVLAMITSYIWGYLYFRVPTLLGISLSHFILGNFLMLIDLWQFFV
;
A
#
# COMPACT_ATOMS: atom_id res chain seq x y z
N MET A 1 41.43 -68.54 -11.02
CA MET A 1 41.12 -67.29 -11.74
C MET A 1 39.68 -66.83 -11.46
N GLU A 2 38.70 -67.74 -11.33
CA GLU A 2 37.30 -67.42 -11.01
C GLU A 2 37.09 -66.67 -9.67
N TYR A 3 37.82 -67.02 -8.60
CA TYR A 3 37.67 -66.36 -7.29
C TYR A 3 38.03 -64.86 -7.25
N SER A 4 38.74 -64.34 -8.25
CA SER A 4 39.20 -62.93 -8.29
C SER A 4 38.13 -61.94 -8.74
N ILE A 5 37.05 -62.42 -9.39
CA ILE A 5 36.05 -61.61 -10.08
C ILE A 5 34.77 -61.49 -9.25
N PHE A 6 34.48 -62.48 -8.40
CA PHE A 6 33.27 -62.53 -7.58
C PHE A 6 33.21 -61.42 -6.51
N LYS A 7 34.32 -61.16 -5.82
CA LYS A 7 34.34 -60.19 -4.72
C LYS A 7 34.04 -58.74 -5.17
N PRO A 8 34.61 -58.24 -6.28
CA PRO A 8 34.19 -56.94 -6.82
C PRO A 8 32.73 -56.91 -7.29
N ILE A 9 32.22 -57.98 -7.91
CA ILE A 9 30.82 -58.05 -8.37
C ILE A 9 29.85 -58.03 -7.18
N GLU A 10 30.13 -58.79 -6.13
CA GLU A 10 29.33 -58.83 -4.90
C GLU A 10 29.28 -57.43 -4.26
N LYS A 11 30.43 -56.75 -4.19
CA LYS A 11 30.50 -55.37 -3.68
C LYS A 11 29.76 -54.36 -4.55
N ILE A 12 29.90 -54.41 -5.88
CA ILE A 12 29.15 -53.54 -6.80
C ILE A 12 27.64 -53.81 -6.66
N THR A 13 27.23 -55.07 -6.47
CA THR A 13 25.82 -55.45 -6.28
C THR A 13 25.26 -54.91 -4.96
N GLU A 14 26.03 -55.01 -3.87
CA GLU A 14 25.71 -54.41 -2.57
C GLU A 14 25.53 -52.90 -2.70
N TYR A 15 26.44 -52.20 -3.39
CA TYR A 15 26.31 -50.77 -3.63
C TYR A 15 25.13 -50.41 -4.53
N ALA A 16 24.83 -51.19 -5.56
CA ALA A 16 23.65 -50.98 -6.39
C ALA A 16 22.37 -51.07 -5.56
N HIS A 17 22.30 -52.00 -4.60
CA HIS A 17 21.18 -52.11 -3.66
C HIS A 17 21.09 -50.89 -2.73
N ARG A 18 22.23 -50.39 -2.23
CA ARG A 18 22.27 -49.18 -1.38
C ARG A 18 21.80 -47.93 -2.13
N ILE A 19 22.25 -47.75 -3.38
CA ILE A 19 21.80 -46.66 -4.26
C ILE A 19 20.29 -46.75 -4.51
N TYR A 20 19.76 -47.95 -4.73
CA TYR A 20 18.32 -48.17 -4.88
C TYR A 20 17.51 -47.77 -3.63
N GLU A 21 18.09 -47.91 -2.44
CA GLU A 21 17.49 -47.48 -1.18
C GLU A 21 17.72 -45.99 -0.85
N GLY A 22 18.33 -45.21 -1.74
CA GLY A 22 18.66 -43.79 -1.51
C GLY A 22 19.86 -43.58 -0.58
N ARG A 23 20.71 -44.60 -0.39
CA ARG A 23 21.92 -44.52 0.44
C ARG A 23 23.16 -44.38 -0.43
N TYR A 24 23.73 -43.18 -0.48
CA TYR A 24 24.90 -42.85 -1.34
C TYR A 24 26.26 -42.83 -0.61
N GLU A 25 26.26 -43.10 0.69
CA GLU A 25 27.45 -43.07 1.56
C GLU A 25 28.53 -44.10 1.16
N ASN A 26 29.80 -43.78 1.43
CA ASN A 26 31.00 -44.65 1.25
C ASN A 26 31.38 -44.97 -0.21
N ASN A 27 31.07 -44.11 -1.17
CA ASN A 27 31.45 -44.29 -2.57
C ASN A 27 32.97 -44.52 -2.82
N ASP A 28 33.82 -44.12 -1.87
CA ASP A 28 35.28 -44.36 -1.88
C ASP A 28 35.66 -45.84 -1.97
N GLU A 29 34.83 -46.75 -1.43
CA GLU A 29 35.07 -48.19 -1.53
C GLU A 29 34.84 -48.71 -2.96
N LEU A 30 33.87 -48.12 -3.67
CA LEU A 30 33.56 -48.42 -5.07
C LEU A 30 34.66 -47.91 -6.01
N ILE A 31 35.23 -46.74 -5.69
CA ILE A 31 36.36 -46.13 -6.42
C ILE A 31 37.60 -47.04 -6.38
N GLN A 32 37.83 -47.78 -5.30
CA GLN A 32 38.95 -48.73 -5.21
C GLN A 32 38.84 -49.87 -6.25
N TYR A 33 37.62 -50.25 -6.62
CA TYR A 33 37.37 -51.26 -7.65
C TYR A 33 37.42 -50.69 -9.08
N ALA A 34 37.39 -49.35 -9.22
CA ALA A 34 37.50 -48.66 -10.50
C ALA A 34 38.93 -48.61 -11.06
N ASP A 35 39.96 -48.99 -10.28
CA ASP A 35 41.36 -49.01 -10.72
C ASP A 35 41.63 -50.14 -11.74
N PRO A 36 41.90 -49.83 -13.02
CA PRO A 36 42.14 -50.83 -14.07
C PRO A 36 43.48 -51.56 -13.91
N SER A 37 44.38 -51.09 -13.03
CA SER A 37 45.61 -51.80 -12.68
C SER A 37 45.39 -52.94 -11.66
N LYS A 38 44.25 -52.92 -10.96
CA LYS A 38 43.92 -53.87 -9.88
C LYS A 38 42.75 -54.80 -10.21
N ASN A 39 41.89 -54.44 -11.17
CA ASN A 39 40.71 -55.20 -11.54
C ASN A 39 40.60 -55.38 -13.07
N PRO A 40 39.89 -56.42 -13.55
CA PRO A 40 39.56 -56.56 -14.97
C PRO A 40 38.88 -55.30 -15.52
N LYS A 41 39.16 -54.97 -16.78
CA LYS A 41 38.72 -53.73 -17.43
C LYS A 41 37.20 -53.51 -17.35
N GLU A 42 36.43 -54.58 -17.49
CA GLU A 42 34.97 -54.58 -17.41
C GLU A 42 34.47 -54.27 -15.99
N ILE A 43 35.14 -54.81 -14.96
CA ILE A 43 34.82 -54.54 -13.55
C ILE A 43 35.19 -53.11 -13.17
N SER A 44 36.37 -52.66 -13.58
CA SER A 44 36.84 -51.29 -13.35
C SER A 44 35.87 -50.27 -13.95
N LYS A 45 35.44 -50.50 -15.20
CA LYS A 45 34.47 -49.63 -15.87
C LYS A 45 33.07 -49.69 -15.23
N LEU A 46 32.65 -50.86 -14.76
CA LEU A 46 31.37 -51.02 -14.07
C LEU A 46 31.37 -50.26 -12.73
N ALA A 47 32.42 -50.44 -11.93
CA ALA A 47 32.62 -49.73 -10.66
C ALA A 47 32.66 -48.21 -10.85
N GLU A 48 33.42 -47.72 -11.85
CA GLU A 48 33.45 -46.30 -12.21
C GLU A 48 32.06 -45.77 -12.58
N THR A 49 31.31 -46.52 -13.41
CA THR A 49 29.97 -46.12 -13.84
C THR A 49 29.00 -46.04 -12.66
N PHE A 50 28.99 -47.03 -11.76
CA PHE A 50 28.17 -47.01 -10.55
C PHE A 50 28.55 -45.89 -9.59
N SER A 51 29.84 -45.62 -9.44
CA SER A 51 30.35 -44.53 -8.60
C SER A 51 29.88 -43.16 -9.11
N LEU A 52 29.97 -42.92 -10.42
CA LEU A 52 29.48 -41.69 -11.06
C LEU A 52 27.95 -41.57 -11.00
N MET A 53 27.22 -42.68 -11.13
CA MET A 53 25.76 -42.69 -10.98
C MET A 53 25.34 -42.34 -9.55
N ALA A 54 26.00 -42.91 -8.54
CA ALA A 54 25.75 -42.59 -7.14
C ALA A 54 25.95 -41.09 -6.86
N LEU A 55 27.07 -40.52 -7.30
CA LEU A 55 27.35 -39.08 -7.14
C LEU A 55 26.31 -38.20 -7.82
N LYS A 56 25.89 -38.56 -9.05
CA LYS A 56 24.88 -37.81 -9.78
C LYS A 56 23.51 -37.88 -9.13
N LEU A 57 23.14 -39.04 -8.58
CA LEU A 57 21.86 -39.22 -7.87
C LEU A 57 21.85 -38.46 -6.55
N GLU A 58 22.92 -38.58 -5.76
CA GLU A 58 23.10 -37.83 -4.51
C GLU A 58 23.03 -36.32 -4.76
N ALA A 59 23.80 -35.80 -5.72
CA ALA A 59 23.77 -34.38 -6.07
C ALA A 59 22.37 -33.92 -6.53
N ARG A 60 21.62 -34.78 -7.23
CA ARG A 60 20.26 -34.50 -7.67
C ARG A 60 19.28 -34.51 -6.50
N GLU A 61 19.43 -35.42 -5.55
CA GLU A 61 18.60 -35.49 -4.34
C GLU A 61 18.80 -34.24 -3.48
N ILE A 62 20.06 -33.88 -3.20
CA ILE A 62 20.40 -32.63 -2.51
C ILE A 62 19.82 -31.42 -3.24
N HIS A 63 19.90 -31.38 -4.58
CA HIS A 63 19.31 -30.28 -5.35
C HIS A 63 17.78 -30.22 -5.20
N LEU A 64 17.10 -31.37 -5.23
CA LEU A 64 15.65 -31.44 -5.07
C LEU A 64 15.21 -31.06 -3.66
N GLU A 65 15.95 -31.46 -2.62
CA GLU A 65 15.70 -31.06 -1.24
C GLU A 65 15.81 -29.54 -1.08
N ASN A 66 16.86 -28.93 -1.62
CA ASN A 66 17.03 -27.48 -1.64
C ASN A 66 15.88 -26.77 -2.38
N GLN A 67 15.45 -27.30 -3.52
CA GLN A 67 14.30 -26.76 -4.25
C GLN A 67 12.99 -26.86 -3.46
N LEU A 68 12.78 -27.98 -2.76
CA LEU A 68 11.61 -28.20 -1.92
C LEU A 68 11.58 -27.22 -0.75
N GLU A 69 12.72 -26.93 -0.14
CA GLU A 69 12.84 -25.92 0.92
C GLU A 69 12.47 -24.53 0.40
N VAL A 70 13.04 -24.11 -0.74
CA VAL A 70 12.70 -22.83 -1.38
C VAL A 70 11.21 -22.73 -1.72
N VAL A 71 10.59 -23.81 -2.19
CA VAL A 71 9.14 -23.83 -2.48
C VAL A 71 8.32 -23.71 -1.21
N LYS A 72 8.70 -24.40 -0.12
CA LYS A 72 8.02 -24.30 1.17
C LYS A 72 8.08 -22.88 1.73
N GLU A 73 9.26 -22.25 1.70
CA GLU A 73 9.44 -20.86 2.15
C GLU A 73 8.58 -19.90 1.32
N LYS A 74 8.61 -20.04 -0.01
CA LYS A 74 7.77 -19.23 -0.91
C LYS A 74 6.28 -19.41 -0.65
N ASN A 75 5.82 -20.64 -0.39
CA ASN A 75 4.42 -20.89 -0.09
C ASN A 75 3.99 -20.20 1.21
N ILE A 76 4.80 -20.29 2.28
CA ILE A 76 4.53 -19.59 3.55
C ILE A 76 4.48 -18.07 3.33
N GLN A 77 5.42 -17.54 2.54
CA GLN A 77 5.44 -16.12 2.22
C GLN A 77 4.19 -15.69 1.45
N LEU A 78 3.79 -16.46 0.42
CA LEU A 78 2.60 -16.19 -0.38
C LEU A 78 1.32 -16.24 0.46
N GLU A 79 1.18 -17.23 1.34
CA GLU A 79 0.05 -17.31 2.28
C GLU A 79 -0.01 -16.08 3.18
N SER A 80 1.14 -15.64 3.72
CA SER A 80 1.19 -14.45 4.58
C SER A 80 0.79 -13.15 3.84
N GLU A 81 1.22 -12.99 2.58
CA GLU A 81 0.86 -11.85 1.74
C GLU A 81 -0.61 -11.92 1.30
N MET A 82 -1.14 -13.11 1.03
CA MET A 82 -2.57 -13.33 0.75
C MET A 82 -3.44 -12.93 1.94
N ILE A 83 -3.08 -13.31 3.17
CA ILE A 83 -3.82 -12.93 4.38
C ILE A 83 -3.81 -11.41 4.57
N LYS A 84 -2.65 -10.75 4.40
CA LYS A 84 -2.58 -9.28 4.46
C LYS A 84 -3.48 -8.64 3.42
N ARG A 85 -3.48 -9.17 2.19
CA ARG A 85 -4.29 -8.68 1.09
C ARG A 85 -5.78 -8.82 1.38
N GLU A 86 -6.21 -9.94 1.95
CA GLU A 86 -7.59 -10.15 2.41
C GLU A 86 -7.98 -9.08 3.44
N HIS A 87 -7.11 -8.79 4.41
CA HIS A 87 -7.34 -7.74 5.40
C HIS A 87 -7.47 -6.34 4.77
N PHE A 88 -6.60 -5.97 3.82
CA PHE A 88 -6.73 -4.71 3.10
C PHE A 88 -8.01 -4.65 2.24
N GLY A 89 -8.40 -5.77 1.62
CA GLY A 89 -9.66 -5.89 0.90
C GLY A 89 -10.88 -5.68 1.81
N PHE A 90 -10.87 -6.30 3.00
CA PHE A 90 -11.92 -6.12 3.99
C PHE A 90 -12.00 -4.67 4.49
N ILE A 91 -10.86 -4.04 4.81
CA ILE A 91 -10.81 -2.62 5.20
C ILE A 91 -11.39 -1.74 4.08
N PHE A 92 -10.98 -1.97 2.83
CA PHE A 92 -11.49 -1.24 1.67
C PHE A 92 -13.01 -1.37 1.52
N ILE A 93 -13.57 -2.57 1.64
CA ILE A 93 -15.02 -2.82 1.56
C ILE A 93 -15.75 -2.06 2.67
N VAL A 94 -15.30 -2.19 3.93
CA VAL A 94 -15.92 -1.51 5.07
C VAL A 94 -15.91 0.00 4.87
N PHE A 95 -14.76 0.58 4.48
CA PHE A 95 -14.65 2.02 4.25
C PHE A 95 -15.54 2.49 3.10
N THR A 96 -15.62 1.72 2.01
CA THR A 96 -16.50 2.03 0.88
C THR A 96 -17.97 2.03 1.30
N ILE A 97 -18.39 1.07 2.13
CA ILE A 97 -19.76 1.02 2.68
C ILE A 97 -20.05 2.26 3.52
N PHE A 98 -19.18 2.60 4.49
CA PHE A 98 -19.41 3.76 5.35
C PHE A 98 -19.40 5.07 4.56
N LEU A 99 -18.47 5.25 3.61
CA LEU A 99 -18.44 6.43 2.73
C LEU A 99 -19.73 6.54 1.90
N THR A 100 -20.23 5.41 1.40
CA THR A 100 -21.51 5.36 0.68
C THR A 100 -22.67 5.78 1.60
N ILE A 101 -22.77 5.21 2.81
CA ILE A 101 -23.78 5.60 3.81
C ILE A 101 -23.71 7.10 4.11
N TYR A 102 -22.51 7.65 4.28
CA TYR A 102 -22.32 9.08 4.51
C TYR A 102 -22.79 9.93 3.35
N THR A 103 -22.38 9.61 2.12
CA THR A 103 -22.80 10.38 0.94
C THR A 103 -24.31 10.38 0.78
N PHE A 104 -24.99 9.25 0.98
CA PHE A 104 -26.45 9.19 1.00
C PHE A 104 -27.07 9.99 2.16
N SER A 105 -26.48 9.91 3.36
CA SER A 105 -26.95 10.66 4.53
C SER A 105 -26.88 12.16 4.30
N VAL A 106 -25.75 12.66 3.80
CA VAL A 106 -25.56 14.07 3.48
C VAL A 106 -26.48 14.49 2.34
N ALA A 107 -26.61 13.69 1.27
CA ALA A 107 -27.52 13.99 0.17
C ALA A 107 -28.99 14.08 0.64
N TYR A 108 -29.40 13.23 1.58
CA TYR A 108 -30.73 13.27 2.18
C TYR A 108 -30.93 14.53 3.03
N VAL A 109 -30.01 14.82 3.97
CA VAL A 109 -30.07 16.02 4.82
C VAL A 109 -30.08 17.30 3.98
N SER A 110 -29.29 17.35 2.90
CA SER A 110 -29.23 18.50 1.99
C SER A 110 -30.56 18.76 1.26
N LYS A 111 -31.42 17.75 1.08
CA LYS A 111 -32.76 17.92 0.47
C LYS A 111 -33.84 18.36 1.44
N LEU A 112 -33.61 18.28 2.75
CA LEU A 112 -34.62 18.70 3.73
C LEU A 112 -34.83 20.23 3.68
N PRO A 113 -36.08 20.72 3.63
CA PRO A 113 -36.36 22.15 3.61
C PRO A 113 -35.90 22.80 4.92
N ILE A 114 -35.37 24.02 4.80
CA ILE A 114 -34.80 24.79 5.93
C ILE A 114 -35.83 25.04 7.02
N GLU A 115 -37.11 25.15 6.67
CA GLU A 115 -38.23 25.31 7.60
C GLU A 115 -38.37 24.13 8.59
N LEU A 116 -37.96 22.93 8.19
CA LEU A 116 -37.97 21.75 9.07
C LEU A 116 -36.72 21.68 9.96
N ILE A 117 -35.65 22.39 9.60
CA ILE A 117 -34.35 22.36 10.30
C ILE A 117 -33.73 23.75 10.32
N PRO A 118 -34.07 24.60 11.31
CA PRO A 118 -33.52 25.95 11.47
C PRO A 118 -31.98 25.98 11.61
N TYR A 119 -31.37 24.84 11.94
CA TYR A 119 -29.95 24.68 12.24
C TYR A 119 -29.20 23.82 11.21
N LYS A 120 -29.67 23.76 9.96
CA LYS A 120 -29.17 22.86 8.91
C LYS A 120 -27.64 22.95 8.71
N ALA A 121 -27.07 24.16 8.77
CA ALA A 121 -25.62 24.36 8.66
C ALA A 121 -24.85 23.74 9.84
N GLN A 122 -25.31 23.92 11.09
CA GLN A 122 -24.67 23.30 12.25
C GLN A 122 -24.83 21.77 12.22
N ILE A 123 -25.98 21.25 11.77
CA ILE A 123 -26.21 19.81 11.63
C ILE A 123 -25.23 19.20 10.63
N ASN A 124 -25.03 19.82 9.47
CA ASN A 124 -24.04 19.33 8.51
C ASN A 124 -22.64 19.27 9.11
N THR A 125 -22.20 20.32 9.82
CA THR A 125 -20.89 20.33 10.51
C THR A 125 -20.78 19.21 11.54
N VAL A 126 -21.81 19.00 12.38
CA VAL A 126 -21.84 17.92 13.38
C VAL A 126 -21.82 16.54 12.72
N VAL A 127 -22.60 16.33 11.65
CA VAL A 127 -22.61 15.08 10.88
C VAL A 127 -21.24 14.79 10.29
N ASN A 128 -20.57 15.79 9.72
CA ASN A 128 -19.24 15.64 9.14
C ASN A 128 -18.16 15.29 10.16
N ILE A 129 -18.14 16.00 11.29
CA ILE A 129 -17.20 15.70 12.39
C ILE A 129 -17.49 14.33 12.97
N GLY A 130 -18.75 14.03 13.29
CA GLY A 130 -19.17 12.75 13.84
C GLY A 130 -18.84 11.58 12.93
N PHE A 131 -19.09 11.72 11.63
CA PHE A 131 -18.75 10.70 10.64
C PHE A 131 -17.24 10.54 10.46
N SER A 132 -16.47 11.63 10.48
CA SER A 132 -14.99 11.55 10.45
C SER A 132 -14.44 10.80 11.66
N LEU A 133 -14.94 11.11 12.86
CA LEU A 133 -14.57 10.40 14.09
C LEU A 133 -14.96 8.92 14.06
N LEU A 134 -16.14 8.60 13.52
CA LEU A 134 -16.58 7.23 13.31
C LEU A 134 -15.63 6.47 12.37
N LEU A 135 -15.28 7.04 11.22
CA LEU A 135 -14.34 6.44 10.27
C LEU A 135 -12.96 6.22 10.89
N VAL A 136 -12.40 7.20 11.60
CA VAL A 136 -11.12 7.03 12.31
C VAL A 136 -11.22 5.92 13.35
N SER A 137 -12.31 5.88 14.12
CA SER A 137 -12.51 4.85 15.15
C SER A 137 -12.54 3.46 14.53
N ILE A 138 -13.30 3.29 13.44
CA ILE A 138 -13.36 2.04 12.68
C ILE A 138 -11.99 1.68 12.09
N ALA A 139 -11.27 2.63 11.50
CA ALA A 139 -9.90 2.40 11.01
C ALA A 139 -9.01 1.82 12.11
N ILE A 140 -8.95 2.50 13.27
CA ILE A 140 -8.10 2.08 14.38
C ILE A 140 -8.49 0.68 14.87
N LEU A 141 -9.79 0.39 15.00
CA LEU A 141 -10.27 -0.93 15.41
C LEU A 141 -9.90 -2.03 14.42
N LEU A 142 -10.07 -1.80 13.12
CA LEU A 142 -9.72 -2.77 12.06
C LEU A 142 -8.22 -2.99 11.96
N ILE A 143 -7.42 -1.93 12.02
CA ILE A 143 -5.96 -2.02 11.99
C ILE A 143 -5.45 -2.82 13.21
N LYS A 144 -6.00 -2.56 14.40
CA LYS A 144 -5.65 -3.32 15.61
C LYS A 144 -6.03 -4.80 15.49
N ARG A 145 -7.20 -5.13 14.92
CA ARG A 145 -7.64 -6.52 14.74
C ARG A 145 -6.79 -7.30 13.74
N THR A 146 -6.32 -6.65 12.68
CA THR A 146 -5.51 -7.26 11.61
C THR A 146 -4.03 -7.36 11.94
N LYS A 147 -3.56 -6.71 13.03
CA LYS A 147 -2.15 -6.63 13.46
C LYS A 147 -1.21 -6.04 12.39
N ILE A 148 -1.74 -5.35 11.39
CA ILE A 148 -0.95 -4.65 10.39
C ILE A 148 -0.31 -3.43 11.04
N SER A 149 0.97 -3.18 10.73
CA SER A 149 1.69 -2.03 11.27
C SER A 149 1.06 -0.72 10.81
N LEU A 150 0.92 0.26 11.72
CA LEU A 150 0.48 1.62 11.41
C LEU A 150 1.37 2.29 10.35
N ARG A 151 2.62 1.84 10.21
CA ARG A 151 3.55 2.32 9.17
C ARG A 151 3.03 2.06 7.76
N GLU A 152 2.28 0.96 7.56
CA GLU A 152 1.70 0.58 6.27
C GLU A 152 0.57 1.52 5.83
N PHE A 153 0.03 2.30 6.78
CA PHE A 153 -0.99 3.33 6.62
C PHE A 153 -0.40 4.75 6.67
N GLY A 154 0.93 4.90 6.50
CA GLY A 154 1.59 6.21 6.43
C GLY A 154 1.80 6.90 7.77
N LEU A 155 1.45 6.28 8.90
CA LEU A 155 1.70 6.79 10.24
C LEU A 155 3.14 6.45 10.67
N ASN A 156 4.09 7.14 10.06
CA ASN A 156 5.52 7.00 10.33
C ASN A 156 6.28 8.29 9.96
N LEU A 157 7.51 8.41 10.45
CA LEU A 157 8.41 9.55 10.16
C LEU A 157 9.55 9.17 9.20
N THR A 158 9.42 8.06 8.49
CA THR A 158 10.44 7.61 7.53
C THR A 158 10.53 8.64 6.40
N ASN A 159 11.75 9.12 6.11
CA ASN A 159 12.00 10.13 5.06
C ASN A 159 11.16 11.41 5.22
N TRP A 160 10.80 11.80 6.44
CA TRP A 160 9.94 12.96 6.71
C TRP A 160 10.45 14.26 6.07
N ARG A 161 11.77 14.48 6.04
CA ARG A 161 12.38 15.65 5.39
C ARG A 161 12.10 15.71 3.90
N LYS A 162 12.19 14.56 3.23
CA LYS A 162 11.88 14.41 1.81
C LYS A 162 10.39 14.63 1.56
N SER A 163 9.53 14.03 2.38
CA SER A 163 8.08 14.23 2.30
C SER A 163 7.70 15.71 2.43
N ILE A 164 8.22 16.40 3.45
CA ILE A 164 7.94 17.82 3.65
C ILE A 164 8.48 18.65 2.48
N SER A 165 9.76 18.48 2.11
CA SER A 165 10.36 19.30 1.05
C SER A 165 9.66 19.15 -0.30
N GLU A 166 9.37 17.92 -0.73
CA GLU A 166 8.66 17.67 -1.99
C GLU A 166 7.24 18.22 -1.96
N THR A 167 6.53 18.01 -0.85
CA THR A 167 5.16 18.50 -0.73
C THR A 167 5.13 20.01 -0.67
N MET A 168 6.01 20.67 0.08
CA MET A 168 6.03 22.13 0.23
C MET A 168 6.36 22.85 -1.07
N VAL A 169 7.20 22.28 -1.94
CA VAL A 169 7.41 22.82 -3.29
C VAL A 169 6.10 22.84 -4.07
N VAL A 170 5.34 21.74 -4.04
CA VAL A 170 4.03 21.66 -4.70
C VAL A 170 3.00 22.59 -4.03
N THR A 171 2.99 22.65 -2.70
CA THR A 171 2.14 23.58 -1.94
C THR A 171 2.39 25.02 -2.38
N LEU A 172 3.65 25.45 -2.50
CA LEU A 172 4.01 26.80 -2.94
C LEU A 172 3.48 27.10 -4.34
N ILE A 173 3.61 26.16 -5.28
CA ILE A 173 3.06 26.30 -6.64
C ILE A 173 1.53 26.49 -6.57
N LEU A 174 0.83 25.67 -5.79
CA LEU A 174 -0.62 25.77 -5.63
C LEU A 174 -1.05 27.09 -4.96
N LEU A 175 -0.31 27.57 -3.96
CA LEU A 175 -0.55 28.88 -3.33
C LEU A 175 -0.41 30.03 -4.34
N VAL A 176 0.62 29.99 -5.20
CA VAL A 176 0.81 30.97 -6.27
C VAL A 176 -0.37 30.93 -7.24
N LEU A 177 -0.81 29.74 -7.68
CA LEU A 177 -1.96 29.60 -8.57
C LEU A 177 -3.25 30.15 -7.94
N LEU A 178 -3.53 29.83 -6.67
CA LEU A 178 -4.69 30.37 -5.95
C LEU A 178 -4.61 31.90 -5.80
N SER A 179 -3.41 32.44 -5.58
CA SER A 179 -3.18 33.88 -5.51
C SER A 179 -3.47 34.56 -6.85
N LEU A 180 -3.04 33.97 -7.96
CA LEU A 180 -3.34 34.47 -9.31
C LEU A 180 -4.84 34.44 -9.61
N VAL A 181 -5.53 33.37 -9.20
CA VAL A 181 -7.01 33.28 -9.30
C VAL A 181 -7.67 34.41 -8.50
N LYS A 182 -7.26 34.64 -7.25
CA LYS A 182 -7.78 35.74 -6.44
C LYS A 182 -7.52 37.11 -7.09
N ILE A 183 -6.31 37.36 -7.62
CA ILE A 183 -5.99 38.61 -8.34
C ILE A 183 -6.92 38.80 -9.54
N TRP A 184 -7.13 37.75 -10.34
CA TRP A 184 -8.04 37.78 -11.47
C TRP A 184 -9.49 38.07 -11.03
N MET A 185 -9.96 37.46 -9.93
CA MET A 185 -11.30 37.72 -9.38
C MET A 185 -11.45 39.15 -8.87
N LEU A 186 -10.45 39.71 -8.18
CA LEU A 186 -10.45 41.11 -7.74
C LEU A 186 -10.56 42.09 -8.91
N ALA A 187 -9.99 41.75 -10.07
CA ALA A 187 -10.05 42.58 -11.27
C ALA A 187 -11.37 42.43 -12.05
N THR A 188 -11.89 41.20 -12.17
CA THR A 188 -12.94 40.89 -13.17
C THR A 188 -14.29 40.49 -12.57
N TYR A 189 -14.33 40.03 -11.32
CA TYR A 189 -15.54 39.45 -10.73
C TYR A 189 -16.16 40.41 -9.71
N LYS A 190 -17.34 40.95 -10.03
CA LYS A 190 -18.02 41.99 -9.24
C LYS A 190 -18.10 41.70 -7.73
N PRO A 191 -18.40 40.47 -7.25
CA PRO A 191 -18.44 40.18 -5.81
C PRO A 191 -17.09 40.32 -5.08
N PHE A 192 -15.98 40.36 -5.81
CA PHE A 192 -14.62 40.49 -5.29
C PHE A 192 -14.02 41.87 -5.52
N GLN A 193 -14.60 42.69 -6.41
CA GLN A 193 -14.11 44.05 -6.65
C GLN A 193 -14.21 44.91 -5.39
N GLY A 194 -13.11 45.58 -5.04
CA GLY A 194 -13.02 46.42 -3.83
C GLY A 194 -12.76 45.67 -2.53
N LYS A 195 -12.75 44.32 -2.54
CA LYS A 195 -12.28 43.53 -1.39
C LYS A 195 -10.75 43.56 -1.30
N SER A 196 -10.24 43.37 -0.09
CA SER A 196 -8.81 43.14 0.14
C SER A 196 -8.37 41.77 -0.42
N PHE A 197 -7.06 41.66 -0.71
CA PHE A 197 -6.48 40.37 -1.08
C PHE A 197 -6.54 39.38 0.08
N PHE A 198 -6.19 39.83 1.29
CA PHE A 198 -6.26 39.06 2.53
C PHE A 198 -7.44 39.51 3.38
N GLU A 199 -8.16 38.55 3.96
CA GLU A 199 -9.24 38.73 4.91
C GLU A 199 -8.86 38.07 6.24
N PHE A 200 -8.21 38.84 7.11
CA PHE A 200 -7.72 38.33 8.39
C PHE A 200 -8.85 38.09 9.39
N SER A 201 -10.06 38.64 9.17
CA SER A 201 -11.21 38.36 10.03
C SER A 201 -11.69 36.90 9.93
N ASN A 202 -11.30 36.19 8.86
CA ASN A 202 -11.57 34.76 8.68
C ASN A 202 -10.64 33.85 9.50
N ILE A 203 -9.63 34.40 10.18
CA ILE A 203 -8.77 33.62 11.10
C ILE A 203 -9.44 33.56 12.47
N ASP A 204 -10.11 32.45 12.75
CA ASP A 204 -10.75 32.19 14.05
C ASP A 204 -10.36 30.81 14.61
N TRP A 205 -11.10 30.32 15.62
CA TRP A 205 -10.86 29.00 16.22
C TRP A 205 -10.93 27.84 15.24
N THR A 206 -11.64 27.98 14.10
CA THR A 206 -11.71 26.95 13.07
C THR A 206 -10.36 26.72 12.38
N PHE A 207 -9.50 27.74 12.32
CA PHE A 207 -8.12 27.63 11.84
C PHE A 207 -7.33 26.59 12.65
N LEU A 208 -7.47 26.63 13.99
CA LEU A 208 -6.79 25.71 14.90
C LEU A 208 -7.39 24.30 14.84
N ILE A 209 -8.72 24.18 14.74
CA ILE A 209 -9.40 22.90 14.59
C ILE A 209 -8.94 22.21 13.29
N TYR A 210 -8.74 22.98 12.22
CA TYR A 210 -8.32 22.45 10.93
C TYR A 210 -6.92 21.80 10.96
N ALA A 211 -6.06 22.19 11.92
CA ALA A 211 -4.77 21.53 12.16
C ALA A 211 -4.92 20.06 12.59
N VAL A 212 -6.07 19.68 13.15
CA VAL A 212 -6.40 18.29 13.51
C VAL A 212 -7.22 17.62 12.41
N VAL A 213 -8.16 18.34 11.81
CA VAL A 213 -9.05 17.79 10.78
C VAL A 213 -8.28 17.39 9.52
N ALA A 214 -7.35 18.21 9.04
CA ALA A 214 -6.59 17.91 7.82
C ALA A 214 -5.77 16.59 7.93
N PRO A 215 -4.95 16.37 8.99
CA PRO A 215 -4.29 15.08 9.18
C PRO A 215 -5.25 13.89 9.32
N VAL A 216 -6.40 14.07 9.97
CA VAL A 216 -7.43 13.03 10.09
C VAL A 216 -8.00 12.67 8.72
N GLN A 217 -8.32 13.66 7.89
CA GLN A 217 -8.82 13.45 6.54
C GLN A 217 -7.77 12.75 5.66
N GLU A 218 -6.50 13.15 5.74
CA GLU A 218 -5.41 12.47 5.03
C GLU A 218 -5.19 11.03 5.54
N PHE A 219 -5.34 10.78 6.84
CA PHE A 219 -5.28 9.42 7.37
C PHE A 219 -6.41 8.55 6.82
N ILE A 220 -7.64 9.03 6.79
CA ILE A 220 -8.77 8.29 6.19
C ILE A 220 -8.53 8.06 4.69
N ALA A 221 -8.23 9.11 3.94
CA ALA A 221 -8.14 9.05 2.49
C ALA A 221 -6.90 8.33 1.99
N ARG A 222 -5.70 8.68 2.49
CA ARG A 222 -4.43 8.11 2.01
C ARG A 222 -3.99 6.94 2.83
N GLY A 223 -3.96 7.15 4.15
CA GLY A 223 -3.52 6.14 5.10
C GLY A 223 -4.35 4.89 4.93
N VAL A 224 -5.66 4.98 5.12
CA VAL A 224 -6.56 3.84 5.09
C VAL A 224 -7.00 3.51 3.68
N PHE A 225 -7.68 4.42 2.99
CA PHE A 225 -8.38 4.08 1.75
C PHE A 225 -7.42 3.81 0.59
N GLN A 226 -6.54 4.76 0.25
CA GLN A 226 -5.58 4.60 -0.85
C GLN A 226 -4.64 3.42 -0.62
N SER A 227 -4.07 3.28 0.59
CA SER A 227 -3.17 2.15 0.91
C SER A 227 -3.89 0.80 0.82
N SER A 228 -5.15 0.72 1.26
CA SER A 228 -5.95 -0.51 1.16
C SER A 228 -6.21 -0.88 -0.29
N VAL A 229 -6.66 0.06 -1.12
CA VAL A 229 -6.88 -0.19 -2.56
C VAL A 229 -5.58 -0.63 -3.21
N ASN A 230 -4.48 0.11 -2.99
CA ASN A 230 -3.18 -0.16 -3.59
C ASN A 230 -2.63 -1.55 -3.25
N ARG A 231 -2.94 -2.10 -2.07
CA ARG A 231 -2.46 -3.43 -1.64
C ARG A 231 -3.45 -4.54 -1.94
N PHE A 232 -4.73 -4.20 -2.12
CA PHE A 232 -5.79 -5.14 -2.44
C PHE A 232 -5.85 -5.48 -3.94
N ILE A 233 -5.73 -4.50 -4.82
CA ILE A 233 -5.86 -4.73 -6.26
C ILE A 233 -4.57 -5.34 -6.84
N LEU A 234 -4.69 -6.37 -7.68
CA LEU A 234 -3.57 -6.94 -8.45
C LEU A 234 -3.81 -6.65 -9.93
N VAL A 235 -3.49 -5.44 -10.33
CA VAL A 235 -3.61 -4.97 -11.71
C VAL A 235 -2.36 -4.19 -12.08
N GLU A 236 -2.05 -4.15 -13.37
CA GLU A 236 -1.04 -3.22 -13.88
C GLU A 236 -1.39 -1.78 -13.49
N ASN A 237 -0.36 -0.99 -13.18
CA ASN A 237 -0.51 0.39 -12.72
C ASN A 237 -1.42 0.55 -11.48
N GLN A 238 -1.35 -0.38 -10.50
CA GLN A 238 -2.14 -0.31 -9.26
C GLN A 238 -2.08 1.07 -8.56
N ALA A 239 -0.93 1.75 -8.64
CA ALA A 239 -0.72 3.07 -8.06
C ALA A 239 -1.63 4.11 -8.72
N PHE A 240 -1.72 4.10 -10.05
CA PHE A 240 -2.60 4.98 -10.80
C PHE A 240 -4.07 4.76 -10.38
N TRP A 241 -4.53 3.52 -10.32
CA TRP A 241 -5.91 3.20 -9.95
C TRP A 241 -6.25 3.57 -8.51
N SER A 242 -5.35 3.28 -7.56
CA SER A 242 -5.56 3.64 -6.16
C SER A 242 -5.60 5.16 -5.94
N ILE A 243 -4.70 5.91 -6.59
CA ILE A 243 -4.68 7.38 -6.54
C ILE A 243 -5.96 7.94 -7.16
N THR A 244 -6.32 7.47 -8.36
CA THR A 244 -7.49 7.95 -9.10
C THR A 244 -8.78 7.71 -8.31
N LEU A 245 -9.00 6.50 -7.82
CA LEU A 245 -10.20 6.15 -7.06
C LEU A 245 -10.30 6.98 -5.77
N THR A 246 -9.17 7.14 -5.06
CA THR A 246 -9.14 7.96 -3.84
C THR A 246 -9.41 9.43 -4.15
N ALA A 247 -8.88 9.96 -5.25
CA ALA A 247 -9.12 11.34 -5.68
C ALA A 247 -10.58 11.60 -6.02
N LEU A 248 -11.22 10.70 -6.78
CA LEU A 248 -12.63 10.78 -7.13
C LEU A 248 -13.53 10.76 -5.88
N ILE A 249 -13.26 9.84 -4.94
CA ILE A 249 -14.02 9.74 -3.70
C ILE A 249 -13.80 10.96 -2.80
N PHE A 250 -12.58 11.46 -2.74
CA PHE A 250 -12.28 12.68 -1.99
C PHE A 250 -13.03 13.89 -2.56
N GLY A 251 -13.10 14.03 -3.89
CA GLY A 251 -13.95 15.03 -4.53
C GLY A 251 -15.44 14.81 -4.22
N LEU A 252 -15.92 13.57 -4.33
CA LEU A 252 -17.31 13.19 -4.07
C LEU A 252 -17.78 13.59 -2.67
N VAL A 253 -16.97 13.38 -1.64
CA VAL A 253 -17.36 13.77 -0.27
C VAL A 253 -17.39 15.28 -0.05
N HIS A 254 -16.86 16.10 -0.97
CA HIS A 254 -16.92 17.56 -0.93
C HIS A 254 -18.07 18.15 -1.78
N THR A 255 -18.83 17.34 -2.52
CA THR A 255 -19.93 17.84 -3.37
C THR A 255 -21.06 18.48 -2.59
N TYR A 256 -21.17 18.22 -1.27
CA TYR A 256 -22.21 18.83 -0.46
C TYR A 256 -21.98 20.33 -0.22
N TYR A 257 -20.75 20.82 -0.40
CA TYR A 257 -20.43 22.23 -0.37
C TYR A 257 -20.75 22.87 -1.73
N SER A 258 -20.03 22.43 -2.77
CA SER A 258 -20.26 22.85 -4.16
C SER A 258 -19.54 21.91 -5.13
N ILE A 259 -19.90 22.01 -6.42
CA ILE A 259 -19.23 21.26 -7.49
C ILE A 259 -17.82 21.79 -7.70
N GLU A 260 -17.65 23.11 -7.61
CA GLU A 260 -16.38 23.80 -7.78
C GLU A 260 -15.36 23.35 -6.72
N LEU A 261 -15.78 23.27 -5.45
CA LEU A 261 -14.93 22.75 -4.38
C LEU A 261 -14.62 21.27 -4.57
N SER A 262 -15.62 20.48 -5.00
CA SER A 262 -15.44 19.06 -5.28
C SER A 262 -14.38 18.80 -6.34
N VAL A 263 -14.40 19.55 -7.44
CA VAL A 263 -13.40 19.45 -8.52
C VAL A 263 -12.02 19.89 -8.02
N LEU A 264 -11.94 21.01 -7.28
CA LEU A 264 -10.68 21.46 -6.70
C LEU A 264 -10.09 20.41 -5.75
N ALA A 265 -10.92 19.88 -4.84
CA ALA A 265 -10.55 18.83 -3.89
C ALA A 265 -10.13 17.54 -4.59
N MET A 266 -10.79 17.14 -5.67
CA MET A 266 -10.39 15.98 -6.49
C MET A 266 -9.00 16.18 -7.10
N ILE A 267 -8.74 17.34 -7.72
CA ILE A 267 -7.46 17.63 -8.38
C ILE A 267 -6.32 17.68 -7.35
N THR A 268 -6.50 18.41 -6.24
CA THR A 268 -5.49 18.47 -5.18
C THR A 268 -5.28 17.10 -4.53
N SER A 269 -6.36 16.33 -4.35
CA SER A 269 -6.30 14.96 -3.84
C SER A 269 -5.50 14.03 -4.76
N TYR A 270 -5.61 14.17 -6.08
CA TYR A 270 -4.80 13.41 -7.02
C TYR A 270 -3.29 13.69 -6.84
N ILE A 271 -2.94 14.98 -6.70
CA ILE A 271 -1.56 15.42 -6.48
C ILE A 271 -1.02 14.88 -5.15
N TRP A 272 -1.76 15.02 -4.05
CA TRP A 272 -1.37 14.47 -2.76
C TRP A 272 -1.28 12.95 -2.77
N GLY A 273 -2.17 12.27 -3.51
CA GLY A 273 -2.13 10.82 -3.68
C GLY A 273 -0.84 10.35 -4.35
N TYR A 274 -0.37 11.08 -5.38
CA TYR A 274 0.93 10.82 -6.01
C TYR A 274 2.11 11.07 -5.07
N LEU A 275 2.12 12.19 -4.34
CA LEU A 275 3.18 12.51 -3.37
C LEU A 275 3.25 11.45 -2.25
N TYR A 276 2.10 11.03 -1.74
CA TYR A 276 2.00 9.95 -0.75
C TYR A 276 2.54 8.62 -1.29
N PHE A 277 2.22 8.27 -2.54
CA PHE A 277 2.75 7.06 -3.17
C PHE A 277 4.29 7.09 -3.25
N ARG A 278 4.90 8.25 -3.54
CA ARG A 278 6.37 8.37 -3.60
C ARG A 278 7.04 8.30 -2.23
N VAL A 279 6.44 8.93 -1.23
CA VAL A 279 6.97 8.96 0.15
C VAL A 279 5.81 8.66 1.10
N PRO A 280 5.61 7.39 1.50
CA PRO A 280 4.40 6.93 2.23
C PRO A 280 4.44 7.34 3.71
N THR A 281 4.30 8.64 3.93
CA THR A 281 4.11 9.29 5.22
C THR A 281 3.07 10.39 5.05
N LEU A 282 2.20 10.52 6.05
CA LEU A 282 1.12 11.51 6.02
C LEU A 282 1.59 12.92 6.34
N LEU A 283 2.81 13.09 6.87
CA LEU A 283 3.26 14.37 7.44
C LEU A 283 3.25 15.51 6.42
N GLY A 284 3.93 15.35 5.27
CA GLY A 284 4.04 16.40 4.26
C GLY A 284 2.69 16.79 3.68
N ILE A 285 1.90 15.80 3.26
CA ILE A 285 0.58 16.01 2.66
C ILE A 285 -0.43 16.60 3.66
N SER A 286 -0.39 16.20 4.93
CA SER A 286 -1.26 16.78 5.97
C SER A 286 -0.93 18.25 6.21
N LEU A 287 0.36 18.59 6.23
CA LEU A 287 0.81 19.97 6.33
C LEU A 287 0.37 20.79 5.11
N SER A 288 0.51 20.24 3.90
CA SER A 288 0.03 20.92 2.69
C SER A 288 -1.47 21.12 2.68
N HIS A 289 -2.25 20.12 3.11
CA HIS A 289 -3.70 20.22 3.17
C HIS A 289 -4.12 21.30 4.17
N PHE A 290 -3.53 21.29 5.38
CA PHE A 290 -3.73 22.34 6.38
C PHE A 290 -3.41 23.74 5.84
N ILE A 291 -2.27 23.92 5.17
CA ILE A 291 -1.85 25.21 4.61
C ILE A 291 -2.82 25.67 3.51
N LEU A 292 -3.17 24.79 2.56
CA LEU A 292 -4.02 25.16 1.42
C LEU A 292 -5.45 25.48 1.85
N GLY A 293 -6.05 24.69 2.75
CA GLY A 293 -7.40 24.96 3.25
C GLY A 293 -7.48 26.27 4.04
N ASN A 294 -6.52 26.54 4.93
CA ASN A 294 -6.49 27.82 5.63
C ASN A 294 -6.14 29.00 4.71
N PHE A 295 -5.31 28.78 3.69
CA PHE A 295 -5.02 29.84 2.73
C PHE A 295 -6.28 30.25 1.96
N LEU A 296 -7.11 29.29 1.53
CA LEU A 296 -8.41 29.58 0.89
C LEU A 296 -9.32 30.45 1.76
N MET A 297 -9.34 30.21 3.07
CA MET A 297 -10.06 31.07 4.03
C MET A 297 -9.44 32.46 4.13
N LEU A 298 -8.11 32.53 4.24
CA LEU A 298 -7.35 33.78 4.38
C LEU A 298 -7.51 34.71 3.17
N ILE A 299 -7.64 34.16 1.95
CA ILE A 299 -7.87 34.97 0.73
C ILE A 299 -9.35 35.09 0.37
N ASP A 300 -10.27 34.74 1.27
CA ASP A 300 -11.73 34.83 1.08
C ASP A 300 -12.26 34.06 -0.14
N LEU A 301 -11.50 33.08 -0.65
CA LEU A 301 -11.99 32.20 -1.73
C LEU A 301 -12.92 31.11 -1.20
N TRP A 302 -12.88 30.81 0.10
CA TRP A 302 -13.81 29.86 0.72
C TRP A 302 -15.29 30.22 0.49
N GLN A 303 -15.64 31.51 0.55
CA GLN A 303 -17.00 32.03 0.29
C GLN A 303 -17.47 31.86 -1.15
N PHE A 304 -16.55 31.63 -2.10
CA PHE A 304 -16.91 31.29 -3.48
C PHE A 304 -17.33 29.82 -3.60
N PHE A 305 -16.86 28.97 -2.69
CA PHE A 305 -17.01 27.52 -2.74
C PHE A 305 -18.11 26.97 -1.83
N VAL A 306 -18.60 27.77 -0.87
CA VAL A 306 -19.58 27.38 0.16
C VAL A 306 -20.63 28.46 0.29
#